data_AF-A0A7Y2GN33-F1
#
_entry.id   AF-A0A7Y2GN33-F1
#
_cell.length_a   1.000
_cell.length_b   1.000
_cell.length_c   1.000
_cell.angle_alpha   90.00
_cell.angle_beta   90.00
_cell.angle_gamma   90.00
#
_symmetry.space_group_name_H-M   'P 1'
#
loop_
_entity.id
_entity.type
_entity.pdbx_description
1 polymer ?
#
loop_
_entity_poly.entity_id
_entity_poly.type
_entity_poly.pdbx_seq_one_letter_code
_entity_poly.pdbx_strand_id
1 'polypeptide(L)'
;TITTLPGASFFDSATSFGMIRGQHVDLTILGAMEVAENGDIANWKIPGKMVKGMGGAMDLVASAENIIVAMMHTNRAGGSKLLKKCTLPLTGVGCVNKIVTNLAVLEVTKKGFVLKERAPGVTVDDIKKATEGTLIIQGDIPEMVI
;
A
#
# COMPACT_ATOMS: atom_id res chain seq x y z
N THR A 1 10.24 -10.90 -16.16
CA THR A 1 11.13 -10.56 -17.28
C THR A 1 11.15 -9.05 -17.41
N ILE A 2 12.31 -8.45 -17.71
CA ILE A 2 12.42 -7.01 -17.95
C ILE A 2 12.58 -6.75 -19.45
N THR A 3 12.07 -5.62 -19.94
CA THR A 3 12.34 -5.10 -21.28
C THR A 3 13.10 -3.80 -21.13
N THR A 4 14.30 -3.71 -21.71
CA THR A 4 15.10 -2.48 -21.64
C THR A 4 14.62 -1.44 -22.64
N LEU A 5 14.71 -0.17 -22.25
CA LEU A 5 14.51 0.98 -23.12
C LEU A 5 15.87 1.67 -23.35
N PRO A 6 16.02 2.49 -24.41
CA PRO A 6 17.21 3.32 -24.58
C PRO A 6 17.54 4.12 -23.31
N GLY A 7 18.81 4.09 -22.88
CA GLY A 7 19.26 4.73 -21.64
C GLY A 7 19.22 3.84 -20.39
N ALA A 8 18.77 2.58 -20.50
CA ALA A 8 18.83 1.65 -19.38
C ALA A 8 20.28 1.35 -18.94
N SER A 9 20.47 1.16 -17.63
CA SER A 9 21.76 0.81 -17.01
C SER A 9 21.64 -0.48 -16.19
N PHE A 10 22.71 -1.27 -16.15
CA PHE A 10 22.84 -2.44 -15.29
C PHE A 10 23.88 -2.18 -14.20
N PHE A 11 23.62 -2.67 -12.99
CA PHE A 11 24.51 -2.52 -11.85
C PHE A 11 24.30 -3.69 -10.88
N ASP A 12 25.25 -3.87 -9.96
CA ASP A 12 25.19 -4.93 -8.96
C ASP A 12 24.13 -4.65 -7.88
N SER A 13 23.84 -5.68 -7.08
CA SER A 13 22.86 -5.60 -5.99
C SER A 13 23.26 -4.57 -4.93
N ALA A 14 24.55 -4.39 -4.65
CA ALA A 14 25.01 -3.44 -3.64
C ALA A 14 24.68 -1.99 -4.06
N THR A 15 24.92 -1.67 -5.32
CA THR A 15 24.59 -0.38 -5.95
C THR A 15 23.07 -0.19 -5.99
N SER A 16 22.31 -1.23 -6.37
CA SER A 16 20.85 -1.19 -6.41
C SER A 16 20.24 -0.83 -5.06
N PHE A 17 20.63 -1.56 -4.01
CA PHE A 17 20.14 -1.28 -2.67
C PHE A 17 20.75 0.00 -2.06
N GLY A 18 21.94 0.41 -2.51
CA GLY A 18 22.50 1.73 -2.21
C GLY A 18 21.64 2.86 -2.76
N MET A 19 21.14 2.73 -3.99
CA MET A 19 20.20 3.66 -4.61
C MET A 19 18.87 3.72 -3.85
N ILE A 20 18.30 2.55 -3.54
CA ILE A 20 17.04 2.45 -2.78
C ILE A 20 17.20 3.10 -1.40
N ARG A 21 18.19 2.67 -0.60
CA ARG A 21 18.40 3.17 0.76
C ARG A 21 18.90 4.61 0.82
N GLY A 22 19.58 5.07 -0.22
CA GLY A 22 19.97 6.47 -0.39
C GLY A 22 18.83 7.40 -0.82
N GLN A 23 17.59 6.88 -0.89
CA GLN A 23 16.39 7.64 -1.27
C GLN A 23 16.47 8.24 -2.68
N HIS A 24 17.18 7.58 -3.59
CA HIS A 24 17.26 7.99 -5.00
C HIS A 24 16.10 7.42 -5.84
N VAL A 25 15.08 6.85 -5.19
CA VAL A 25 13.85 6.36 -5.80
C VAL A 25 12.70 7.23 -5.30
N ASP A 26 12.09 8.00 -6.19
CA ASP A 26 11.07 9.00 -5.81
C ASP A 26 9.76 8.38 -5.31
N LEU A 27 9.38 7.22 -5.87
CA LEU A 27 8.09 6.58 -5.64
C LEU A 27 8.23 5.07 -5.56
N THR A 28 7.64 4.49 -4.53
CA THR A 28 7.53 3.04 -4.37
C THR A 28 6.06 2.62 -4.40
N ILE A 29 5.72 1.69 -5.29
CA ILE A 29 4.39 1.09 -5.37
C ILE A 29 4.47 -0.39 -5.01
N LEU A 30 3.72 -0.81 -3.99
CA LEU A 30 3.75 -2.18 -3.48
C LEU A 30 2.35 -2.77 -3.36
N GLY A 31 2.26 -4.09 -3.50
CA GLY A 31 1.08 -4.82 -3.04
C GLY A 31 1.09 -4.99 -1.52
N ALA A 32 -0.09 -5.12 -0.92
CA ALA A 32 -0.24 -5.43 0.51
C ALA A 32 -1.27 -6.52 0.79
N MET A 33 -1.02 -7.26 1.87
CA MET A 33 -1.99 -8.17 2.48
C MET A 33 -2.85 -7.43 3.51
N GLU A 34 -2.25 -6.52 4.27
CA GLU A 34 -2.94 -5.62 5.21
C GLU A 34 -2.26 -4.26 5.21
N VAL A 35 -3.04 -3.21 5.45
CA VAL A 35 -2.54 -1.88 5.80
C VAL A 35 -3.31 -1.39 7.02
N ALA A 36 -2.60 -0.86 8.02
CA ALA A 36 -3.20 -0.30 9.22
C ALA A 36 -3.43 1.21 9.09
N GLU A 37 -4.36 1.75 9.89
CA GLU A 37 -4.75 3.16 9.86
C GLU A 37 -3.61 4.14 10.23
N ASN A 38 -2.56 3.63 10.87
CA ASN A 38 -1.33 4.36 11.16
C ASN A 38 -0.29 4.32 10.03
N GLY A 39 -0.54 3.57 8.94
CA GLY A 39 0.38 3.41 7.82
C GLY A 39 1.32 2.21 7.91
N ASP A 40 1.13 1.29 8.86
CA ASP A 40 1.85 0.02 8.86
C ASP A 40 1.39 -0.83 7.67
N ILE A 41 2.33 -1.55 7.06
CA ILE A 41 2.08 -2.45 5.93
C ILE A 41 2.56 -3.85 6.26
N ALA A 42 1.74 -4.86 5.95
CA ALA A 42 2.13 -6.25 5.98
C ALA A 42 1.91 -6.90 4.61
N ASN A 43 2.98 -7.45 4.02
CA ASN A 43 2.88 -8.05 2.68
C ASN A 43 3.79 -9.26 2.42
N TRP A 44 4.59 -9.70 3.39
CA TRP A 44 5.62 -10.70 3.14
C TRP A 44 5.35 -12.08 3.75
N LYS A 45 4.51 -12.18 4.79
CA LYS A 45 4.30 -13.44 5.53
C LYS A 45 2.86 -13.63 6.00
N ILE A 46 2.34 -14.84 5.78
CA ILE A 46 1.12 -15.35 6.43
C ILE A 46 1.55 -16.51 7.35
N PRO A 47 1.39 -16.40 8.68
CA PRO A 47 1.70 -17.49 9.60
C PRO A 47 1.00 -18.81 9.20
N GLY A 48 1.73 -19.93 9.25
CA GLY A 48 1.20 -21.25 8.89
C GLY A 48 1.13 -21.54 7.38
N LYS A 49 1.50 -20.60 6.51
CA LYS A 49 1.66 -20.83 5.06
C LYS A 49 3.13 -20.75 4.65
N MET A 50 3.49 -21.37 3.54
CA MET A 50 4.86 -21.30 2.99
C MET A 50 5.18 -19.86 2.54
N VAL A 51 6.34 -19.35 2.95
CA VAL A 51 6.78 -17.97 2.70
C VAL A 51 8.17 -17.97 2.03
N LYS A 52 8.35 -17.14 1.00
CA LYS A 52 9.60 -17.03 0.22
C LYS A 52 10.62 -16.02 0.81
N GLY A 53 10.27 -15.33 1.91
CA GLY A 53 11.07 -14.25 2.50
C GLY A 53 10.58 -12.86 2.07
N MET A 54 11.10 -11.81 2.72
CA MET A 54 10.71 -10.41 2.46
C MET A 54 11.34 -9.79 1.20
N GLY A 55 12.40 -10.40 0.66
CA GLY A 55 13.14 -9.84 -0.48
C GLY A 55 13.61 -8.41 -0.18
N GLY A 56 13.50 -7.52 -1.16
CA GLY A 56 13.82 -6.08 -1.00
C GLY A 56 12.65 -5.23 -0.48
N ALA A 57 11.53 -5.83 -0.05
CA ALA A 57 10.34 -5.05 0.32
C ALA A 57 10.60 -4.14 1.53
N MET A 58 11.40 -4.59 2.49
CA MET A 58 11.74 -3.80 3.68
C MET A 58 12.64 -2.61 3.34
N ASP A 59 13.65 -2.77 2.47
CA ASP A 59 14.49 -1.65 2.00
C ASP A 59 13.67 -0.60 1.25
N LEU A 60 12.72 -1.04 0.42
CA LEU A 60 11.85 -0.14 -0.35
C LEU A 60 10.96 0.72 0.57
N VAL A 61 10.29 0.11 1.55
CA VAL A 61 9.41 0.85 2.48
C VAL A 61 10.16 1.67 3.52
N ALA A 62 11.43 1.36 3.79
CA ALA A 62 12.25 2.13 4.72
C ALA A 62 12.79 3.43 4.13
N SER A 63 12.81 3.55 2.80
CA SER A 63 13.62 4.58 2.13
C SER A 63 12.82 5.53 1.24
N ALA A 64 11.65 5.11 0.74
CA ALA A 64 10.82 5.98 -0.09
C ALA A 64 10.03 6.99 0.76
N GLU A 65 10.05 8.26 0.35
CA GLU A 65 9.18 9.29 0.96
C GLU A 65 7.72 9.10 0.55
N ASN A 66 7.50 8.58 -0.66
CA ASN A 66 6.18 8.35 -1.24
C ASN A 66 5.95 6.85 -1.44
N ILE A 67 5.20 6.23 -0.53
CA ILE A 67 4.81 4.82 -0.60
C ILE A 67 3.32 4.73 -0.90
N ILE A 68 3.03 4.15 -2.07
CA ILE A 68 1.67 3.86 -2.50
C ILE A 68 1.43 2.35 -2.42
N VAL A 69 0.34 1.97 -1.77
CA VAL A 69 -0.13 0.59 -1.79
C VAL A 69 -1.20 0.42 -2.86
N ALA A 70 -1.00 -0.52 -3.77
CA ALA A 70 -2.01 -0.96 -4.72
C ALA A 70 -2.52 -2.35 -4.32
N MET A 71 -3.80 -2.45 -3.92
CA MET A 71 -4.34 -3.70 -3.36
C MET A 71 -5.85 -3.83 -3.57
N MET A 72 -6.36 -5.07 -3.55
CA MET A 72 -7.80 -5.27 -3.31
C MET A 72 -8.16 -4.75 -1.91
N HIS A 73 -9.32 -4.08 -1.82
CA HIS A 73 -9.82 -3.47 -0.57
C HIS A 73 -10.16 -4.53 0.47
N THR A 74 -10.74 -5.64 0.02
CA THR A 74 -11.12 -6.79 0.85
C THR A 74 -10.40 -8.05 0.41
N ASN A 75 -10.37 -9.04 1.30
CA ASN A 75 -9.93 -10.40 0.97
C ASN A 75 -11.05 -11.17 0.23
N ARG A 76 -10.76 -12.40 -0.21
CA ARG A 76 -11.73 -13.24 -0.94
C ARG A 76 -13.00 -13.60 -0.15
N ALA A 77 -12.95 -13.51 1.17
CA ALA A 77 -14.10 -13.75 2.04
C ALA A 77 -14.87 -12.45 2.37
N GLY A 78 -14.49 -11.31 1.77
CA GLY A 78 -15.12 -10.01 2.01
C GLY A 78 -14.59 -9.26 3.23
N GLY A 79 -13.66 -9.82 4.00
CA GLY A 79 -13.06 -9.15 5.15
C GLY A 79 -12.17 -7.99 4.73
N SER A 80 -12.22 -6.87 5.47
CA SER A 80 -11.37 -5.69 5.24
C SER A 80 -9.89 -6.08 5.24
N LYS A 81 -9.11 -5.39 4.41
CA LYS A 81 -7.64 -5.40 4.49
C LYS A 81 -7.09 -4.04 4.97
N LEU A 82 -7.97 -3.07 5.21
CA LEU A 82 -7.70 -1.77 5.81
C LEU A 82 -8.14 -1.80 7.27
N LEU A 83 -7.18 -1.98 8.17
CA LEU A 83 -7.41 -2.38 9.55
C LEU A 83 -7.06 -1.26 10.53
N LYS A 84 -7.50 -1.39 11.79
CA LYS A 84 -6.96 -0.52 12.87
C LYS A 84 -5.50 -0.84 13.17
N LYS A 85 -5.13 -2.12 13.10
CA LYS A 85 -3.77 -2.62 13.30
C LYS A 85 -3.59 -3.88 12.46
N CYS A 86 -2.43 -4.03 11.81
CA CYS A 86 -2.09 -5.27 11.12
C CYS A 86 -2.02 -6.43 12.12
N THR A 87 -2.51 -7.59 11.68
CA THR A 87 -2.40 -8.85 12.41
C THR A 87 -1.26 -9.71 11.87
N LEU A 88 -0.89 -9.48 10.61
CA LEU A 88 0.24 -10.13 9.96
C LEU A 88 1.57 -9.46 10.32
N PRO A 89 2.70 -10.20 10.23
CA PRO A 89 4.02 -9.63 10.42
C PRO A 89 4.28 -8.45 9.49
N LEU A 90 4.69 -7.33 10.08
CA LEU A 90 4.91 -6.09 9.36
C LEU A 90 6.09 -6.21 8.37
N THR A 91 5.95 -5.48 7.27
CA THR A 91 7.02 -5.14 6.32
C THR A 91 7.61 -3.77 6.66
N GLY A 92 6.77 -2.81 7.04
CA GLY A 92 7.17 -1.44 7.39
C GLY A 92 6.19 -0.81 8.37
N VAL A 93 6.67 0.16 9.13
CA VAL A 93 5.92 0.85 10.20
C VAL A 93 5.64 2.28 9.77
N GLY A 94 4.38 2.70 9.82
CA GLY A 94 3.95 4.09 9.59
C GLY A 94 4.45 4.72 8.29
N CYS A 95 4.65 3.91 7.25
CA CYS A 95 5.36 4.30 6.04
C CYS A 95 4.43 4.52 4.84
N VAL A 96 3.23 3.93 4.83
CA VAL A 96 2.28 4.09 3.71
C VAL A 96 1.63 5.47 3.75
N ASN A 97 1.66 6.18 2.62
CA ASN A 97 1.03 7.50 2.48
C ASN A 97 -0.32 7.42 1.75
N LYS A 98 -0.42 6.54 0.75
CA LYS A 98 -1.61 6.43 -0.12
C LYS A 98 -1.94 4.98 -0.40
N ILE A 99 -3.22 4.68 -0.50
CA ILE A 99 -3.75 3.36 -0.82
C ILE A 99 -4.72 3.51 -1.98
N VAL A 100 -4.48 2.74 -3.04
CA VAL A 100 -5.36 2.64 -4.19
C VAL A 100 -5.94 1.22 -4.21
N THR A 101 -7.27 1.14 -4.21
CA THR A 101 -7.98 -0.13 -4.27
C THR A 101 -8.99 -0.17 -5.40
N ASN A 102 -9.58 -1.35 -5.61
CA ASN A 102 -10.71 -1.52 -6.50
C ASN A 102 -11.98 -0.75 -6.08
N LEU A 103 -12.01 -0.17 -4.87
CA LEU A 103 -13.16 0.58 -4.36
C LEU A 103 -12.88 2.07 -4.17
N ALA A 104 -11.63 2.46 -3.88
CA ALA A 104 -11.32 3.81 -3.43
C ALA A 104 -9.85 4.18 -3.55
N VAL A 105 -9.58 5.49 -3.56
CA VAL A 105 -8.29 6.08 -3.23
C VAL A 105 -8.37 6.66 -1.82
N LEU A 106 -7.41 6.29 -0.96
CA LEU A 106 -7.32 6.74 0.42
C LEU A 106 -5.95 7.34 0.70
N GLU A 107 -5.91 8.43 1.47
CA GLU A 107 -4.69 8.95 2.09
C GLU A 107 -4.59 8.45 3.53
N VAL A 108 -3.41 8.03 3.95
CA VAL A 108 -3.13 7.65 5.33
C VAL A 108 -2.68 8.90 6.08
N THR A 109 -3.32 9.19 7.20
CA THR A 109 -2.96 10.31 8.06
C THR A 109 -2.82 9.85 9.50
N LYS A 110 -2.28 10.71 10.38
CA LYS A 110 -2.20 10.43 11.83
C LYS A 110 -3.56 10.16 12.49
N LYS A 111 -4.68 10.49 11.82
CA LYS A 111 -6.05 10.29 12.33
C LYS A 111 -6.74 9.05 11.75
N GLY A 112 -6.14 8.40 10.76
CA GLY A 112 -6.72 7.28 10.02
C GLY A 112 -6.78 7.53 8.51
N PHE A 113 -7.62 6.76 7.83
CA PHE A 113 -7.76 6.77 6.37
C PHE A 113 -8.69 7.90 5.93
N VAL A 114 -8.18 8.87 5.18
CA VAL A 114 -9.00 9.89 4.53
C VAL A 114 -9.43 9.38 3.16
N LEU A 115 -10.73 9.24 2.95
CA LEU A 115 -11.29 8.88 1.64
C LEU A 115 -11.14 10.05 0.67
N LYS A 116 -10.50 9.82 -0.48
CA LYS A 116 -10.24 10.84 -1.50
C LYS A 116 -11.12 10.66 -2.73
N GLU A 117 -11.19 9.44 -3.24
CA GLU A 117 -11.95 9.11 -4.44
C GLU A 117 -12.63 7.75 -4.24
N ARG A 118 -13.76 7.53 -4.91
CA ARG A 118 -14.49 6.26 -4.95
C ARG A 118 -14.49 5.69 -6.36
N ALA A 119 -14.53 4.37 -6.49
CA ALA A 119 -14.64 3.77 -7.82
C ALA A 119 -15.97 4.12 -8.49
N PRO A 120 -16.04 4.14 -9.83
CA PRO A 120 -17.30 4.35 -10.54
C PRO A 120 -18.39 3.39 -10.06
N GLY A 121 -19.56 3.93 -9.70
CA GLY A 121 -20.69 3.14 -9.21
C GLY A 121 -20.54 2.59 -7.77
N VAL A 122 -19.45 2.87 -7.07
CA VAL A 122 -19.27 2.50 -5.65
C VAL A 122 -19.71 3.66 -4.76
N THR A 123 -20.53 3.38 -3.74
CA THR A 123 -20.97 4.40 -2.79
C THR A 123 -19.99 4.55 -1.62
N VAL A 124 -20.01 5.70 -0.95
CA VAL A 124 -19.25 5.91 0.29
C VAL A 124 -19.66 4.92 1.38
N ASP A 125 -20.93 4.49 1.41
CA ASP A 125 -21.43 3.52 2.38
C ASP A 125 -20.86 2.11 2.16
N ASP A 126 -20.69 1.71 0.89
CA ASP A 126 -20.03 0.44 0.56
C ASP A 126 -18.58 0.43 1.06
N ILE A 127 -17.86 1.54 0.88
CA ILE A 127 -16.47 1.69 1.33
C ILE A 127 -16.40 1.66 2.86
N LYS A 128 -17.32 2.34 3.55
CA LYS A 128 -17.43 2.29 5.02
C LYS A 128 -17.61 0.86 5.52
N LYS A 129 -18.52 0.08 4.92
CA LYS A 129 -18.77 -1.32 5.30
C LYS A 129 -17.57 -2.22 5.02
N ALA A 130 -16.77 -1.89 4.01
CA ALA A 130 -15.59 -2.64 3.61
C ALA A 130 -14.29 -2.23 4.33
N THR A 131 -14.32 -1.18 5.16
CA THR A 131 -13.16 -0.65 5.89
C THR A 131 -13.32 -0.90 7.40
N GLU A 132 -12.32 -1.51 8.04
CA GLU A 132 -12.33 -1.74 9.49
C GLU A 132 -11.63 -0.61 10.26
N GLY A 133 -10.56 -0.06 9.69
CA GLY A 133 -9.86 1.11 10.24
C GLY A 133 -10.72 2.37 10.23
N THR A 134 -10.27 3.39 10.95
CA THR A 134 -10.94 4.69 11.06
C THR A 134 -10.99 5.37 9.68
N LEU A 135 -12.18 5.42 9.09
CA LEU A 135 -12.44 6.10 7.81
C LEU A 135 -12.95 7.52 8.05
N ILE A 136 -12.25 8.49 7.47
CA ILE A 136 -12.54 9.91 7.53
C ILE A 136 -13.07 10.34 6.17
N ILE A 137 -14.26 10.94 6.16
CA ILE A 137 -14.91 11.46 4.97
C ILE A 137 -15.09 12.96 5.15
N GLN A 138 -14.57 13.72 4.20
CA GLN A 138 -14.57 15.19 4.26
C GLN A 138 -15.02 15.73 2.91
N GLY A 139 -16.12 16.48 2.92
CA GLY A 139 -16.67 17.08 1.70
C GLY A 139 -17.25 16.05 0.74
N ASP A 140 -17.25 16.43 -0.54
CA ASP A 140 -17.69 15.56 -1.63
C ASP A 140 -16.57 14.57 -2.02
N ILE A 141 -16.97 13.33 -2.31
CA ILE A 141 -16.05 12.25 -2.68
C ILE A 141 -16.28 11.91 -4.16
N PRO A 142 -15.45 12.45 -5.07
CA PRO A 142 -15.61 12.24 -6.50
C PRO A 142 -15.33 10.79 -6.91
N GLU A 143 -15.84 10.41 -8.08
CA GLU A 143 -15.47 9.15 -8.71
C GLU A 143 -14.07 9.24 -9.33
N MET A 144 -13.33 8.12 -9.28
CA MET A 144 -12.05 7.97 -9.98
C MET A 144 -12.25 8.13 -11.49
N VAL A 145 -11.34 8.86 -12.14
CA VAL A 145 -11.26 8.91 -13.61
C VAL A 145 -10.39 7.74 -14.07
N ILE A 146 -11.00 6.74 -14.71
CA ILE A 146 -10.36 5.49 -15.16
C ILE A 146 -10.28 5.46 -16.69
#